data_AF-A0A2N1QUX3-F1
#
_entry.id   AF-A0A2N1QUX3-F1
#
_cell.length_a   1.000
_cell.length_b   1.000
_cell.length_c   1.000
_cell.angle_alpha   90.00
_cell.angle_beta   90.00
_cell.angle_gamma   90.00
#
_symmetry.space_group_name_H-M   'P 1'
#
loop_
_entity.id
_entity.type
_entity.pdbx_description
1 polymer ?
#
loop_
_entity_poly.entity_id
_entity_poly.type
_entity_poly.pdbx_seq_one_letter_code
_entity_poly.pdbx_strand_id
1 'polypeptide(L)'
;MKEEKKITQSDIDQASVHLGPVAGIQPRAYLPAAYGLAAIALLFLTMVLPGIRKNGSYLVFEGSPAKSAVYVDEAYKGSTGQSIYLPSGEHSIRIGHGGFIPENRTVRVGGRLLGSLFFPRREKVTYNLIAADAEEYLRSAFMDYASWSLAGKPSALYQIPSVLSDAAAALGPQVLGSTASPDAGGFTADILSATASAESARDGLRASLLMAGAGIPGPLSIVSAARTVLSALASGKAGAVWLQDILPKKNASSTKAIAALSAAAAAAGRDASDFSADESAKAPKPQGSIRLGTHEYLLFGAGSLAMGGEAPSGSFAGYTAGIPRFG
;
A
#
# COMPACT_ATOMS: atom_id res chain seq x y z
N MET A 1 -52.85 -65.06 -8.35
CA MET A 1 -51.60 -64.32 -8.71
C MET A 1 -51.88 -63.61 -10.02
N LYS A 2 -51.94 -62.27 -10.03
CA LYS A 2 -52.07 -61.49 -11.28
C LYS A 2 -50.67 -61.34 -11.86
N GLU A 3 -50.46 -61.88 -13.06
CA GLU A 3 -49.20 -61.76 -13.80
C GLU A 3 -48.87 -60.29 -14.02
N GLU A 4 -47.70 -59.87 -13.55
CA GLU A 4 -47.15 -58.54 -13.83
C GLU A 4 -46.76 -58.48 -15.30
N LYS A 5 -47.53 -57.72 -16.08
CA LYS A 5 -47.23 -57.45 -17.49
C LYS A 5 -45.94 -56.63 -17.58
N LYS A 6 -44.85 -57.29 -17.97
CA LYS A 6 -43.54 -56.69 -18.19
C LYS A 6 -43.61 -55.84 -19.46
N ILE A 7 -43.48 -54.52 -19.32
CA ILE A 7 -43.51 -53.58 -20.45
C ILE A 7 -42.30 -53.88 -21.36
N THR A 8 -42.57 -54.16 -22.63
CA THR A 8 -41.55 -54.57 -23.62
C THR A 8 -41.00 -53.35 -24.34
N GLN A 9 -39.75 -53.39 -24.84
CA GLN A 9 -39.14 -52.27 -25.56
C GLN A 9 -39.99 -51.80 -26.77
N SER A 10 -40.66 -52.74 -27.45
CA SER A 10 -41.59 -52.47 -28.55
C SER A 10 -42.82 -51.66 -28.13
N ASP A 11 -43.28 -51.81 -26.88
CA ASP A 11 -44.41 -51.05 -26.34
C ASP A 11 -44.00 -49.60 -26.02
N ILE A 12 -42.71 -49.37 -25.72
CA ILE A 12 -42.15 -48.03 -25.52
C ILE A 12 -41.97 -47.32 -26.86
N ASP A 13 -41.49 -48.03 -27.89
CA ASP A 13 -41.27 -47.45 -29.23
C ASP A 13 -42.59 -47.12 -29.97
N GLN A 14 -43.69 -47.82 -29.67
CA GLN A 14 -45.02 -47.55 -30.24
C GLN A 14 -45.85 -46.53 -29.45
N ALA A 15 -45.39 -46.11 -28.27
CA ALA A 15 -46.11 -45.14 -27.45
C ALA A 15 -46.06 -43.74 -28.07
N SER A 16 -47.13 -43.36 -28.76
CA SER A 16 -47.28 -42.03 -29.37
C SER A 16 -48.09 -41.10 -28.46
N VAL A 17 -47.42 -40.10 -27.90
CA VAL A 17 -48.04 -39.12 -27.00
C VAL A 17 -48.78 -38.07 -27.80
N HIS A 18 -50.12 -38.14 -27.80
CA HIS A 18 -50.99 -37.17 -28.43
C HIS A 18 -51.53 -36.19 -27.38
N LEU A 19 -51.20 -34.91 -27.53
CA LEU A 19 -51.77 -33.87 -26.67
C LEU A 19 -53.14 -33.44 -27.22
N GLY A 20 -54.15 -33.47 -26.37
CA GLY A 20 -55.50 -33.00 -26.73
C GLY A 20 -55.55 -31.48 -26.95
N PRO A 21 -56.53 -30.99 -27.72
CA PRO A 21 -56.83 -29.56 -27.76
C PRO A 21 -57.35 -29.08 -26.41
N VAL A 22 -56.90 -27.91 -25.98
CA VAL A 22 -57.36 -27.26 -24.74
C VAL A 22 -58.18 -26.04 -25.14
N ALA A 23 -59.42 -25.96 -24.66
CA ALA A 23 -60.36 -24.86 -24.99
C ALA A 23 -60.53 -24.62 -26.51
N GLY A 24 -60.49 -25.68 -27.32
CA GLY A 24 -60.62 -25.60 -28.78
C GLY A 24 -59.36 -25.17 -29.54
N ILE A 25 -58.25 -24.93 -28.83
CA ILE A 25 -56.97 -24.52 -29.43
C ILE A 25 -56.12 -25.78 -29.70
N GLN A 26 -55.62 -25.90 -30.93
CA GLN A 26 -54.77 -27.03 -31.33
C GLN A 26 -53.38 -26.96 -30.65
N PRO A 27 -52.76 -28.11 -30.32
CA PRO A 27 -51.42 -28.19 -29.72
C PRO A 27 -50.35 -27.38 -30.41
N ARG A 28 -50.36 -27.37 -31.75
CA ARG A 28 -49.40 -26.60 -32.55
C ARG A 28 -49.42 -25.09 -32.26
N ALA A 29 -50.53 -24.54 -31.76
CA ALA A 29 -50.63 -23.13 -31.43
C ALA A 29 -50.30 -22.85 -29.95
N TYR A 30 -50.83 -23.65 -29.02
CA TYR A 30 -50.61 -23.36 -27.59
C TYR A 30 -49.20 -23.73 -27.10
N LEU A 31 -48.53 -24.73 -27.69
CA LEU A 31 -47.17 -25.12 -27.30
C LEU A 31 -46.15 -24.00 -27.55
N PRO A 32 -46.03 -23.43 -28.77
CA PRO A 32 -45.14 -22.29 -29.00
C PRO A 32 -45.50 -21.07 -28.14
N ALA A 33 -46.79 -20.82 -27.91
CA ALA A 33 -47.22 -19.74 -27.03
C ALA A 33 -46.76 -19.95 -25.58
N ALA A 34 -46.92 -21.18 -25.06
CA ALA A 34 -46.47 -21.53 -23.71
C ALA A 34 -44.93 -21.45 -23.58
N TYR A 35 -44.18 -21.95 -24.56
CA TYR A 35 -42.71 -21.81 -24.57
C TYR A 35 -42.26 -20.37 -24.71
N GLY A 36 -42.95 -19.55 -25.52
CA GLY A 36 -42.70 -18.12 -25.65
C GLY A 36 -42.93 -17.39 -24.33
N LEU A 37 -44.05 -17.67 -23.65
CA LEU A 37 -44.33 -17.12 -22.31
C LEU A 37 -43.29 -17.55 -21.28
N ALA A 38 -42.91 -18.83 -21.27
CA ALA A 38 -41.87 -19.34 -20.39
C ALA A 38 -40.51 -18.66 -20.66
N ALA A 39 -40.15 -18.46 -21.93
CA ALA A 39 -38.91 -17.77 -22.32
C ALA A 39 -38.93 -16.28 -21.90
N ILE A 40 -40.05 -15.58 -22.07
CA ILE A 40 -40.23 -14.20 -21.61
C ILE A 40 -40.14 -14.12 -20.09
N ALA A 41 -40.79 -15.04 -19.37
CA ALA A 41 -40.71 -15.11 -17.91
C ALA A 41 -39.26 -15.35 -17.45
N LEU A 42 -38.53 -16.23 -18.13
CA LEU A 42 -37.12 -16.50 -17.84
C LEU A 42 -36.24 -15.29 -18.14
N LEU A 43 -36.46 -14.58 -19.25
CA LEU A 43 -35.80 -13.31 -19.56
C LEU A 43 -36.10 -12.24 -18.50
N PHE A 44 -37.35 -12.10 -18.06
CA PHE A 44 -37.72 -11.16 -17.01
C PHE A 44 -37.03 -11.50 -15.68
N LEU A 45 -37.05 -12.77 -15.26
CA LEU A 45 -36.42 -13.23 -14.02
C LEU A 45 -34.89 -13.05 -14.03
N THR A 46 -34.25 -13.17 -15.19
CA THR A 46 -32.78 -13.09 -15.31
C THR A 46 -32.26 -11.69 -15.61
N MET A 47 -32.98 -10.90 -16.43
CA MET A 47 -32.55 -9.55 -16.81
C MET A 47 -33.20 -8.42 -16.02
N VAL A 48 -34.50 -8.50 -15.69
CA VAL A 48 -35.24 -7.35 -15.12
C VAL A 48 -35.37 -7.44 -13.60
N LEU A 49 -35.77 -8.61 -13.09
CA LEU A 49 -36.01 -8.82 -11.66
C LEU A 49 -34.78 -8.47 -10.79
N PRO A 50 -33.54 -8.82 -11.17
CA PRO A 50 -32.37 -8.44 -10.38
C PRO A 50 -32.17 -6.92 -10.32
N GLY A 51 -32.49 -6.20 -11.41
CA GLY A 51 -32.38 -4.74 -11.49
C GLY A 51 -33.41 -4.02 -10.64
N ILE A 52 -34.62 -4.58 -10.50
CA ILE A 52 -35.64 -4.05 -9.58
C ILE A 52 -35.24 -4.30 -8.12
N ARG A 53 -34.74 -5.50 -7.77
CA ARG A 53 -34.43 -5.85 -6.38
C ARG A 53 -33.14 -5.21 -5.86
N LYS A 54 -32.13 -5.04 -6.72
CA LYS A 54 -30.81 -4.47 -6.39
C LYS A 54 -30.49 -3.31 -7.32
N ASN A 55 -31.32 -2.27 -7.23
CA ASN A 55 -31.14 -1.08 -8.04
C ASN A 55 -30.05 -0.18 -7.44
N GLY A 56 -28.92 -0.06 -8.13
CA GLY A 56 -27.78 0.72 -7.66
C GLY A 56 -26.58 0.62 -8.59
N SER A 57 -25.46 1.19 -8.14
CA SER A 57 -24.18 1.18 -8.86
C SER A 57 -23.02 0.91 -7.92
N TYR A 58 -21.94 0.36 -8.47
CA TYR A 58 -20.66 0.27 -7.79
C TYR A 58 -19.86 1.55 -8.02
N LEU A 59 -19.53 2.25 -6.94
CA LEU A 59 -18.65 3.40 -7.00
C LEU A 59 -17.18 2.93 -7.00
N VAL A 60 -16.41 3.46 -7.93
CA VAL A 60 -14.96 3.26 -8.06
C VAL A 60 -14.29 4.60 -7.80
N PHE A 61 -13.48 4.66 -6.75
CA PHE A 61 -12.82 5.89 -6.35
C PHE A 61 -11.43 5.97 -6.99
N GLU A 62 -11.17 7.06 -7.70
CA GLU A 62 -9.88 7.29 -8.39
C GLU A 62 -9.31 8.62 -7.91
N GLY A 63 -8.23 8.60 -7.14
CA GLY A 63 -7.70 9.82 -6.54
C GLY A 63 -6.46 9.61 -5.67
N SER A 64 -5.97 10.73 -5.12
CA SER A 64 -4.84 10.78 -4.19
C SER A 64 -5.27 11.44 -2.87
N PRO A 65 -4.82 10.94 -1.70
CA PRO A 65 -3.98 9.75 -1.48
C PRO A 65 -4.75 8.43 -1.63
N ALA A 66 -4.03 7.36 -1.97
CA ALA A 66 -4.58 6.01 -2.06
C ALA A 66 -5.01 5.47 -0.67
N LYS A 67 -5.82 4.42 -0.64
CA LYS A 67 -6.32 3.78 0.59
C LYS A 67 -7.07 4.72 1.56
N SER A 68 -7.67 5.80 1.06
CA SER A 68 -8.45 6.74 1.87
C SER A 68 -9.73 6.07 2.40
N ALA A 69 -10.18 6.45 3.60
CA ALA A 69 -11.41 5.97 4.21
C ALA A 69 -12.63 6.64 3.55
N VAL A 70 -13.65 5.84 3.23
CA VAL A 70 -14.88 6.31 2.59
C VAL A 70 -16.06 6.12 3.55
N TYR A 71 -16.75 7.22 3.80
CA TYR A 71 -17.98 7.29 4.56
C TYR A 71 -19.12 7.66 3.61
N VAL A 72 -20.25 6.96 3.72
CA VAL A 72 -21.47 7.22 2.96
C VAL A 72 -22.59 7.42 3.95
N ASP A 73 -23.26 8.57 3.88
CA ASP A 73 -24.32 8.97 4.80
C ASP A 73 -23.85 8.81 6.26
N GLU A 74 -22.66 9.34 6.54
CA GLU A 74 -21.95 9.31 7.82
C GLU A 74 -21.45 7.92 8.28
N ALA A 75 -21.86 6.82 7.63
CA ALA A 75 -21.43 5.48 7.96
C ALA A 75 -20.17 5.05 7.18
N TYR A 76 -19.20 4.44 7.86
CA TYR A 76 -18.02 3.85 7.20
C TYR A 76 -18.43 2.70 6.27
N LYS A 77 -18.00 2.74 5.01
CA LYS A 77 -18.30 1.70 4.01
C LYS A 77 -17.08 0.97 3.47
N GLY A 78 -15.88 1.55 3.60
CA GLY A 78 -14.65 0.92 3.12
C GLY A 78 -13.56 1.92 2.77
N SER A 79 -12.76 1.57 1.76
CA SER A 79 -11.62 2.36 1.31
C SER A 79 -11.65 2.61 -0.19
N THR A 80 -10.98 3.67 -0.66
CA THR A 80 -10.97 4.09 -2.08
C THR A 80 -10.35 3.06 -3.03
N GLY A 81 -9.62 2.05 -2.54
CA GLY A 81 -9.13 0.91 -3.32
C GLY A 81 -10.14 -0.20 -3.58
N GLN A 82 -11.37 -0.06 -3.07
CA GLN A 82 -12.43 -1.05 -3.20
C GLN A 82 -13.66 -0.46 -3.90
N SER A 83 -14.34 -1.28 -4.70
CA SER A 83 -15.62 -0.91 -5.29
C SER A 83 -16.73 -1.00 -4.23
N ILE A 84 -17.46 0.08 -3.99
CA ILE A 84 -18.51 0.13 -2.98
C ILE A 84 -19.88 0.17 -3.68
N TYR A 85 -20.76 -0.78 -3.37
CA TYR A 85 -22.13 -0.76 -3.89
C TYR A 85 -22.98 0.24 -3.11
N LEU A 86 -23.62 1.17 -3.83
CA LEU A 86 -24.63 2.07 -3.28
C LEU A 86 -25.96 1.87 -4.02
N PRO A 87 -27.10 1.90 -3.29
CA PRO A 87 -28.40 1.90 -3.92
C PRO A 87 -28.61 3.16 -4.76
N SER A 88 -29.57 3.13 -5.68
CA SER A 88 -29.91 4.31 -6.48
C SER A 88 -30.52 5.39 -5.58
N GLY A 89 -30.01 6.61 -5.65
CA GLY A 89 -30.42 7.69 -4.76
C GLY A 89 -29.41 8.81 -4.70
N GLU A 90 -29.67 9.80 -3.85
CA GLU A 90 -28.72 10.85 -3.50
C GLU A 90 -28.02 10.44 -2.20
N HIS A 91 -26.69 10.48 -2.20
CA HIS A 91 -25.87 10.06 -1.08
C HIS A 91 -24.80 11.11 -0.78
N SER A 92 -24.55 11.34 0.51
CA SER A 92 -23.46 12.18 0.98
C SER A 92 -22.22 11.32 1.18
N ILE A 93 -21.15 11.60 0.43
CA ILE A 93 -19.89 10.87 0.50
C ILE A 93 -18.85 11.76 1.18
N ARG A 94 -18.20 11.24 2.22
CA ARG A 94 -17.05 11.87 2.85
C ARG A 94 -15.82 10.97 2.67
N ILE A 95 -14.78 11.49 2.05
CA ILE A 95 -13.51 10.81 1.85
C ILE A 95 -12.50 11.44 2.79
N GLY A 96 -11.81 10.62 3.59
CA GLY A 96 -10.85 11.10 4.58
C GLY A 96 -9.59 10.26 4.62
N HIS A 97 -8.47 10.89 4.91
CA HIS A 97 -7.18 10.27 5.14
C HIS A 97 -6.49 10.96 6.31
N GLY A 98 -5.79 10.21 7.17
CA GLY A 98 -5.05 10.81 8.30
C GLY A 98 -4.03 11.83 7.80
N GLY A 99 -3.99 13.03 8.39
CA GLY A 99 -3.13 14.12 7.94
C GLY A 99 -3.66 14.96 6.77
N PHE A 100 -4.84 14.63 6.22
CA PHE A 100 -5.44 15.34 5.08
C PHE A 100 -6.80 15.94 5.45
N ILE A 101 -7.14 17.04 4.78
CA ILE A 101 -8.45 17.67 4.88
C ILE A 101 -9.48 16.77 4.18
N PRO A 102 -10.56 16.36 4.88
CA PRO A 102 -11.57 15.50 4.29
C PRO A 102 -12.38 16.22 3.21
N GLU A 103 -12.72 15.50 2.14
CA GLU A 103 -13.56 15.99 1.05
C GLU A 103 -14.99 15.46 1.22
N ASN A 104 -15.97 16.37 1.26
CA ASN A 104 -17.39 16.04 1.30
C ASN A 104 -18.03 16.32 -0.06
N ARG A 105 -18.77 15.35 -0.59
CA ARG A 105 -19.42 15.46 -1.89
C ARG A 105 -20.74 14.73 -1.93
N THR A 106 -21.77 15.39 -2.44
CA THR A 106 -23.04 14.75 -2.72
C THR A 106 -23.01 14.13 -4.11
N VAL A 107 -23.33 12.84 -4.22
CA VAL A 107 -23.33 12.08 -5.47
C VAL A 107 -24.71 11.47 -5.68
N ARG A 108 -25.23 11.63 -6.90
CA ARG A 108 -26.49 11.01 -7.32
C ARG A 108 -26.22 9.70 -8.03
N VAL A 109 -26.39 8.60 -7.30
CA VAL A 109 -26.15 7.25 -7.78
C VAL A 109 -27.31 6.78 -8.65
N GLY A 110 -27.00 6.45 -9.89
CA GLY A 110 -27.97 5.88 -10.81
C GLY A 110 -28.18 4.37 -10.63
N GLY A 111 -29.26 3.87 -11.22
CA GLY A 111 -29.57 2.44 -11.28
C GLY A 111 -29.61 1.91 -12.71
N ARG A 112 -29.70 0.58 -12.86
CA ARG A 112 -29.94 -0.10 -14.14
C ARG A 112 -30.96 -1.20 -13.93
N LEU A 113 -32.11 -1.10 -14.61
CA LEU A 113 -33.20 -2.09 -14.49
C LEU A 113 -32.97 -3.33 -15.36
N LEU A 114 -32.39 -3.16 -16.55
CA LEU A 114 -32.17 -4.25 -17.51
C LEU A 114 -30.74 -4.77 -17.46
N GLY A 115 -30.60 -6.09 -17.26
CA GLY A 115 -29.31 -6.77 -17.34
C GLY A 115 -28.33 -6.40 -16.22
N SER A 116 -28.81 -5.93 -15.07
CA SER A 116 -27.95 -5.54 -13.93
C SER A 116 -27.12 -6.69 -13.38
N LEU A 117 -27.61 -7.94 -13.52
CA LEU A 117 -26.92 -9.14 -13.08
C LEU A 117 -25.64 -9.42 -13.90
N PHE A 118 -25.70 -9.22 -15.21
CA PHE A 118 -24.59 -9.50 -16.13
C PHE A 118 -23.68 -8.29 -16.32
N PHE A 119 -24.27 -7.09 -16.29
CA PHE A 119 -23.57 -5.83 -16.55
C PHE A 119 -23.89 -4.82 -15.45
N PRO A 120 -23.32 -5.00 -14.24
CA PRO A 120 -23.52 -4.07 -13.14
C PRO A 120 -23.00 -2.68 -13.53
N ARG A 121 -23.73 -1.65 -13.13
CA ARG A 121 -23.32 -0.26 -13.39
C ARG A 121 -22.15 0.11 -12.48
N ARG A 122 -21.14 0.74 -13.04
CA ARG A 122 -19.97 1.26 -12.33
C ARG A 122 -19.87 2.76 -12.58
N GLU A 123 -19.64 3.53 -11.53
CA GLU A 123 -19.55 4.98 -11.60
C GLU A 123 -18.24 5.42 -10.95
N LYS A 124 -17.51 6.30 -11.63
CA LYS A 124 -16.20 6.75 -11.18
C LYS A 124 -16.35 8.02 -10.35
N VAL A 125 -15.76 8.03 -9.17
CA VAL A 125 -15.71 9.21 -8.29
C VAL A 125 -14.26 9.64 -8.18
N THR A 126 -13.93 10.77 -8.79
CA THR A 126 -12.59 11.36 -8.67
C THR A 126 -12.50 12.22 -7.43
N TYR A 127 -11.36 12.15 -6.73
CA TYR A 127 -11.09 12.93 -5.52
C TYR A 127 -9.62 13.33 -5.45
N ASN A 128 -9.33 14.41 -4.72
CA ASN A 128 -7.96 14.82 -4.45
C ASN A 128 -7.91 15.53 -3.08
N LEU A 129 -7.48 14.81 -2.05
CA LEU A 129 -7.41 15.38 -0.71
C LEU A 129 -6.15 16.22 -0.58
N ILE A 130 -6.22 17.33 0.15
CA ILE A 130 -5.08 18.22 0.40
C ILE A 130 -4.52 17.91 1.80
N ALA A 131 -3.20 17.78 1.92
CA ALA A 131 -2.53 17.59 3.20
C ALA A 131 -2.77 18.84 4.06
N ALA A 132 -3.19 18.64 5.32
CA ALA A 132 -3.42 19.75 6.24
C ALA A 132 -2.07 20.40 6.63
N ASP A 133 -1.08 19.56 6.90
CA ASP A 133 0.31 19.94 7.12
C ASP A 133 1.20 18.80 6.58
N ALA A 134 1.84 19.04 5.44
CA ALA A 134 2.66 18.02 4.77
C ALA A 134 3.95 17.72 5.56
N GLU A 135 4.52 18.72 6.24
CA GLU A 135 5.77 18.55 7.00
C GLU A 135 5.50 17.71 8.24
N GLU A 136 4.46 18.04 9.01
CA GLU A 136 4.11 17.31 10.22
C GLU A 136 3.66 15.87 9.90
N TYR A 137 2.93 15.68 8.80
CA TYR A 137 2.56 14.34 8.35
C TYR A 137 3.78 13.49 7.97
N LEU A 138 4.76 14.05 7.27
CA LEU A 138 5.99 13.33 6.94
C LEU A 138 6.87 13.09 8.18
N ARG A 139 6.97 14.08 9.07
CA ARG A 139 7.72 13.99 10.33
C ARG A 139 7.17 12.88 11.23
N SER A 140 5.86 12.82 11.42
CA SER A 140 5.23 11.76 12.21
C SER A 140 5.50 10.37 11.60
N ALA A 141 5.36 10.22 10.28
CA ALA A 141 5.69 8.97 9.59
C ALA A 141 7.18 8.59 9.71
N PHE A 142 8.09 9.58 9.71
CA PHE A 142 9.52 9.34 9.93
C PHE A 142 9.82 8.87 11.36
N MET A 143 9.15 9.42 12.37
CA MET A 143 9.28 8.98 13.76
C MET A 143 8.79 7.54 13.94
N ASP A 144 7.65 7.20 13.33
CA ASP A 144 7.14 5.82 13.31
C ASP A 144 8.12 4.88 12.62
N TYR A 145 8.65 5.28 11.45
CA TYR A 145 9.69 4.53 10.74
C TYR A 145 10.93 4.28 11.60
N ALA A 146 11.46 5.31 12.26
CA ALA A 146 12.62 5.19 13.12
C ALA A 146 12.35 4.24 14.30
N SER A 147 11.14 4.30 14.88
CA SER A 147 10.73 3.39 15.94
C SER A 147 10.68 1.93 15.46
N TRP A 148 10.12 1.68 14.28
CA TRP A 148 10.03 0.35 13.68
C TRP A 148 11.39 -0.20 13.23
N SER A 149 12.26 0.69 12.77
CA SER A 149 13.64 0.36 12.40
C SER A 149 14.41 -0.19 13.61
N LEU A 150 14.20 0.37 14.80
CA LEU A 150 14.82 -0.07 16.05
C LEU A 150 14.19 -1.33 16.67
N ALA A 151 13.03 -1.79 16.17
CA ALA A 151 12.32 -2.94 16.72
C ALA A 151 13.03 -4.29 16.44
N GLY A 152 14.07 -4.30 15.60
CA GLY A 152 14.89 -5.48 15.31
C GLY A 152 14.48 -6.22 14.02
N LYS A 153 15.00 -7.44 13.85
CA LYS A 153 14.79 -8.25 12.63
C LYS A 153 13.34 -8.79 12.60
N PRO A 154 12.63 -8.67 11.46
CA PRO A 154 11.28 -9.22 11.33
C PRO A 154 11.30 -10.75 11.45
N SER A 155 10.17 -11.30 11.88
CA SER A 155 9.98 -12.75 12.00
C SER A 155 8.86 -13.22 11.11
N ALA A 156 8.68 -14.54 10.96
CA ALA A 156 7.54 -15.08 10.22
C ALA A 156 6.17 -14.63 10.78
N LEU A 157 6.13 -14.20 12.04
CA LEU A 157 4.94 -13.71 12.72
C LEU A 157 4.74 -12.19 12.58
N TYR A 158 5.79 -11.43 12.27
CA TYR A 158 5.73 -9.97 12.24
C TYR A 158 6.56 -9.35 11.12
N GLN A 159 5.92 -8.51 10.30
CA GLN A 159 6.55 -7.75 9.23
C GLN A 159 6.59 -6.26 9.59
N ILE A 160 7.69 -5.60 9.25
CA ILE A 160 7.83 -4.15 9.42
C ILE A 160 6.90 -3.44 8.42
N PRO A 161 5.99 -2.55 8.88
CA PRO A 161 5.10 -1.81 8.00
C PRO A 161 5.87 -0.78 7.16
N SER A 162 5.37 -0.50 5.96
CA SER A 162 5.96 0.49 5.05
C SER A 162 5.43 1.91 5.30
N VAL A 163 5.55 2.38 6.55
CA VAL A 163 4.92 3.63 7.01
C VAL A 163 5.48 4.83 6.25
N LEU A 164 6.80 4.85 5.99
CA LEU A 164 7.43 5.99 5.35
C LEU A 164 7.14 6.02 3.85
N SER A 165 7.14 4.87 3.18
CA SER A 165 6.74 4.79 1.76
C SER A 165 5.27 5.14 1.57
N ASP A 166 4.38 4.70 2.47
CA ASP A 166 2.96 5.01 2.39
C ASP A 166 2.73 6.52 2.58
N ALA A 167 3.46 7.17 3.50
CA ALA A 167 3.43 8.62 3.67
C ALA A 167 3.98 9.38 2.44
N ALA A 168 5.13 8.96 1.91
CA ALA A 168 5.73 9.53 0.71
C ALA A 168 4.82 9.37 -0.53
N ALA A 169 4.15 8.23 -0.67
CA ALA A 169 3.17 7.98 -1.73
C ALA A 169 1.94 8.88 -1.58
N ALA A 170 1.44 9.07 -0.36
CA ALA A 170 0.27 9.91 -0.07
C ALA A 170 0.53 11.39 -0.37
N LEU A 171 1.71 11.90 0.00
CA LEU A 171 2.10 13.29 -0.21
C LEU A 171 2.57 13.58 -1.63
N GLY A 172 3.12 12.58 -2.33
CA GLY A 172 3.85 12.73 -3.59
C GLY A 172 3.25 13.73 -4.58
N PRO A 173 1.97 13.60 -4.99
CA PRO A 173 1.36 14.50 -5.97
C PRO A 173 1.28 15.97 -5.54
N GLN A 174 1.32 16.26 -4.23
CA GLN A 174 1.21 17.61 -3.68
C GLN A 174 2.57 18.25 -3.40
N VAL A 175 3.60 17.43 -3.19
CA VAL A 175 4.96 17.91 -2.89
C VAL A 175 5.66 18.42 -4.16
N LEU A 176 5.29 17.94 -5.35
CA LEU A 176 5.72 18.54 -6.64
C LEU A 176 5.22 19.98 -6.78
N GLY A 177 6.10 20.93 -6.46
CA GLY A 177 5.87 22.35 -6.70
C GLY A 177 5.66 23.18 -5.44
N SER A 178 5.67 22.57 -4.25
CA SER A 178 5.68 23.32 -2.99
C SER A 178 7.12 23.64 -2.56
N THR A 179 7.37 24.85 -2.05
CA THR A 179 8.64 25.25 -1.42
C THR A 179 8.91 24.50 -0.11
N ALA A 180 7.95 23.71 0.37
CA ALA A 180 8.00 22.89 1.58
C ALA A 180 8.44 21.44 1.30
N SER A 181 8.82 21.10 0.06
CA SER A 181 9.43 19.80 -0.22
C SER A 181 10.73 19.67 0.56
N PRO A 182 10.92 18.62 1.39
CA PRO A 182 12.22 18.37 1.99
C PRO A 182 13.26 18.18 0.88
N ASP A 183 14.48 18.67 1.13
CA ASP A 183 15.60 18.40 0.24
C ASP A 183 15.76 16.88 0.13
N ALA A 184 15.64 16.35 -1.09
CA ALA A 184 15.71 14.91 -1.33
C ALA A 184 17.05 14.31 -0.85
N GLY A 185 18.12 15.11 -0.91
CA GLY A 185 19.45 14.76 -0.38
C GLY A 185 19.45 14.58 1.14
N GLY A 186 19.09 15.64 1.86
CA GLY A 186 18.95 15.62 3.33
C GLY A 186 18.01 14.51 3.82
N PHE A 187 16.82 14.42 3.23
CA PHE A 187 15.82 13.39 3.60
C PHE A 187 16.36 11.96 3.46
N THR A 188 17.10 11.68 2.38
CA THR A 188 17.69 10.35 2.17
C THR A 188 18.82 10.08 3.17
N ALA A 189 19.64 11.07 3.50
CA ALA A 189 20.67 10.93 4.52
C ALA A 189 20.06 10.65 5.91
N ASP A 190 18.99 11.36 6.27
CA ASP A 190 18.27 11.16 7.53
C ASP A 190 17.66 9.75 7.61
N ILE A 191 17.02 9.27 6.53
CA ILE A 191 16.52 7.90 6.44
C ILE A 191 17.64 6.88 6.66
N LEU A 192 18.76 7.02 5.94
CA LEU A 192 19.87 6.08 6.05
C LEU A 192 20.45 6.06 7.46
N SER A 193 20.49 7.22 8.14
CA SER A 193 20.95 7.31 9.53
C SER A 193 20.00 6.64 10.54
N ALA A 194 18.69 6.67 10.28
CA ALA A 194 17.65 6.05 11.11
C ALA A 194 17.43 4.56 10.77
N THR A 195 18.09 4.05 9.74
CA THR A 195 17.95 2.66 9.29
C THR A 195 18.85 1.73 10.10
N ALA A 196 18.25 0.80 10.84
CA ALA A 196 18.95 -0.15 11.70
C ALA A 196 18.88 -1.61 11.18
N SER A 197 18.03 -1.91 10.20
CA SER A 197 17.91 -3.26 9.60
C SER A 197 17.78 -3.20 8.08
N ALA A 198 18.12 -4.31 7.41
CA ALA A 198 17.99 -4.42 5.96
C ALA A 198 16.53 -4.34 5.50
N GLU A 199 15.59 -4.75 6.35
CA GLU A 199 14.17 -4.71 6.06
C GLU A 199 13.58 -3.30 6.22
N SER A 200 13.99 -2.53 7.23
CA SER A 200 13.62 -1.11 7.30
C SER A 200 14.27 -0.30 6.18
N ALA A 201 15.49 -0.63 5.78
CA ALA A 201 16.16 -0.02 4.62
C ALA A 201 15.32 -0.06 3.34
N ARG A 202 14.51 -1.12 3.15
CA ARG A 202 13.63 -1.25 1.98
C ARG A 202 12.54 -0.17 1.97
N ASP A 203 11.91 0.09 3.11
CA ASP A 203 10.91 1.15 3.23
C ASP A 203 11.54 2.53 3.05
N GLY A 204 12.69 2.76 3.69
CA GLY A 204 13.46 4.00 3.52
C GLY A 204 13.86 4.29 2.08
N LEU A 205 14.46 3.32 1.38
CA LEU A 205 14.85 3.46 -0.02
C LEU A 205 13.65 3.66 -0.95
N ARG A 206 12.54 2.95 -0.69
CA ARG A 206 11.31 3.13 -1.46
C ARG A 206 10.69 4.50 -1.21
N ALA A 207 10.72 5.01 0.03
CA ALA A 207 10.29 6.37 0.33
C ALA A 207 11.16 7.41 -0.39
N SER A 208 12.48 7.28 -0.39
CA SER A 208 13.38 8.15 -1.16
C SER A 208 13.05 8.14 -2.67
N LEU A 209 12.77 6.96 -3.23
CA LEU A 209 12.33 6.82 -4.62
C LEU A 209 11.01 7.55 -4.89
N LEU A 210 10.03 7.34 -4.01
CA LEU A 210 8.73 7.98 -4.12
C LEU A 210 8.84 9.48 -3.95
N MET A 211 9.64 10.00 -3.01
CA MET A 211 9.85 11.44 -2.87
C MET A 211 10.54 12.04 -4.12
N ALA A 212 11.52 11.34 -4.68
CA ALA A 212 12.20 11.78 -5.91
C ALA A 212 11.31 11.71 -7.16
N GLY A 213 10.30 10.84 -7.15
CA GLY A 213 9.29 10.65 -8.21
C GLY A 213 7.92 11.23 -7.88
N ALA A 214 7.80 11.99 -6.79
CA ALA A 214 6.56 12.57 -6.33
C ALA A 214 5.38 11.60 -6.17
N GLY A 215 5.64 10.49 -5.49
CA GLY A 215 4.68 9.42 -5.24
C GLY A 215 4.47 8.49 -6.43
N ILE A 216 4.99 8.81 -7.62
CA ILE A 216 4.86 7.97 -8.81
C ILE A 216 6.23 7.40 -9.20
N PRO A 217 6.44 6.08 -9.12
CA PRO A 217 7.68 5.49 -9.60
C PRO A 217 7.76 5.61 -11.14
N GLY A 218 8.79 6.30 -11.61
CA GLY A 218 9.11 6.46 -13.03
C GLY A 218 10.61 6.33 -13.32
N PRO A 219 11.02 6.16 -14.59
CA PRO A 219 12.44 5.97 -14.95
C PRO A 219 13.35 7.08 -14.44
N LEU A 220 12.89 8.34 -14.50
CA LEU A 220 13.63 9.50 -14.01
C LEU A 220 13.76 9.49 -12.48
N SER A 221 12.70 9.09 -11.76
CA SER A 221 12.74 8.96 -10.30
C SER A 221 13.74 7.92 -9.83
N ILE A 222 13.93 6.84 -10.60
CA ILE A 222 14.91 5.80 -10.29
C ILE A 222 16.32 6.37 -10.41
N VAL A 223 16.60 7.10 -11.49
CA VAL A 223 17.93 7.71 -11.71
C VAL A 223 18.22 8.78 -10.66
N SER A 224 17.25 9.64 -10.34
CA SER A 224 17.43 10.67 -9.31
C SER A 224 17.61 10.04 -7.93
N ALA A 225 16.75 9.10 -7.54
CA ALA A 225 16.88 8.38 -6.27
C ALA A 225 18.21 7.62 -6.18
N ALA A 226 18.63 6.91 -7.23
CA ALA A 226 19.92 6.24 -7.26
C ALA A 226 21.07 7.22 -7.06
N ARG A 227 21.06 8.37 -7.75
CA ARG A 227 22.08 9.41 -7.58
C ARG A 227 22.10 9.96 -6.15
N THR A 228 20.93 10.21 -5.56
CA THR A 228 20.79 10.72 -4.20
C THR A 228 21.28 9.70 -3.18
N VAL A 229 20.85 8.44 -3.28
CA VAL A 229 21.31 7.34 -2.43
C VAL A 229 22.81 7.14 -2.57
N LEU A 230 23.37 7.12 -3.79
CA LEU A 230 24.82 7.01 -3.97
C LEU A 230 25.57 8.21 -3.36
N SER A 231 25.04 9.42 -3.49
CA SER A 231 25.67 10.60 -2.88
C SER A 231 25.64 10.56 -1.36
N ALA A 232 24.55 10.07 -0.76
CA ALA A 232 24.42 9.91 0.68
C ALA A 232 25.29 8.75 1.22
N LEU A 233 25.42 7.66 0.46
CA LEU A 233 26.34 6.57 0.80
C LEU A 233 27.80 6.98 0.63
N ALA A 234 28.12 7.80 -0.37
CA ALA A 234 29.49 8.28 -0.61
C ALA A 234 29.94 9.32 0.43
N SER A 235 29.01 10.05 1.06
CA SER A 235 29.33 11.01 2.11
C SER A 235 29.57 10.35 3.48
N GLY A 236 29.04 9.15 3.71
CA GLY A 236 29.20 8.38 4.95
C GLY A 236 30.32 7.34 4.90
N LYS A 237 31.13 7.24 5.96
CA LYS A 237 32.18 6.21 6.09
C LYS A 237 31.60 4.78 5.94
N ALA A 238 30.44 4.51 6.55
CA ALA A 238 29.77 3.22 6.48
C ALA A 238 29.22 2.87 5.08
N GLY A 239 28.92 3.86 4.24
CA GLY A 239 28.37 3.62 2.90
C GLY A 239 29.40 3.00 1.95
N ALA A 240 30.70 3.25 2.17
CA ALA A 240 31.77 2.59 1.43
C ALA A 240 31.79 1.07 1.67
N VAL A 241 31.58 0.63 2.92
CA VAL A 241 31.50 -0.79 3.29
C VAL A 241 30.28 -1.44 2.63
N TRP A 242 29.13 -0.77 2.67
CA TRP A 242 27.88 -1.26 2.08
C TRP A 242 27.97 -1.38 0.55
N LEU A 243 28.55 -0.38 -0.14
CA LEU A 243 28.75 -0.40 -1.59
C LEU A 243 29.76 -1.47 -2.03
N GLN A 244 30.79 -1.74 -1.24
CA GLN A 244 31.79 -2.77 -1.55
C GLN A 244 31.14 -4.16 -1.59
N ASP A 245 30.16 -4.39 -0.72
CA ASP A 245 29.50 -5.66 -0.56
C ASP A 245 28.50 -5.97 -1.70
N ILE A 246 27.91 -4.92 -2.27
CA ILE A 246 26.91 -5.03 -3.34
C ILE A 246 27.56 -5.10 -4.73
N LEU A 247 28.75 -4.52 -4.91
CA LEU A 247 29.39 -4.44 -6.22
C LEU A 247 29.95 -5.80 -6.67
N PRO A 248 29.63 -6.26 -7.90
CA PRO A 248 30.16 -7.51 -8.43
C PRO A 248 31.68 -7.40 -8.64
N LYS A 249 32.44 -8.24 -7.93
CA LYS A 249 33.91 -8.30 -7.95
C LYS A 249 34.55 -8.62 -9.32
N LYS A 250 33.74 -8.86 -10.37
CA LYS A 250 34.16 -9.49 -11.63
C LYS A 250 34.47 -8.54 -12.79
N ASN A 251 34.20 -7.24 -12.72
CA ASN A 251 34.37 -6.35 -13.87
C ASN A 251 35.66 -5.51 -13.79
N ALA A 252 36.45 -5.51 -14.88
CA ALA A 252 37.79 -4.91 -14.91
C ALA A 252 37.80 -3.37 -14.93
N SER A 253 36.74 -2.72 -15.44
CA SER A 253 36.60 -1.25 -15.45
C SER A 253 36.21 -0.65 -14.10
N SER A 254 35.70 -1.47 -13.18
CA SER A 254 35.41 -1.07 -11.81
C SER A 254 36.63 -1.22 -10.88
N THR A 255 37.79 -1.67 -11.34
CA THR A 255 38.95 -1.94 -10.47
C THR A 255 39.50 -0.72 -9.74
N LYS A 256 39.59 0.47 -10.36
CA LYS A 256 40.00 1.70 -9.65
C LYS A 256 38.94 2.20 -8.67
N ALA A 257 37.67 2.16 -9.07
CA ALA A 257 36.55 2.58 -8.21
C ALA A 257 36.37 1.60 -7.04
N ILE A 258 36.47 0.30 -7.28
CA ILE A 258 36.45 -0.77 -6.27
C ILE A 258 37.68 -0.66 -5.37
N ALA A 259 38.88 -0.35 -5.90
CA ALA A 259 40.08 -0.17 -5.08
C ALA A 259 39.98 1.06 -4.16
N ALA A 260 39.47 2.19 -4.68
CA ALA A 260 39.23 3.39 -3.88
C ALA A 260 38.13 3.16 -2.84
N LEU A 261 37.06 2.46 -3.22
CA LEU A 261 35.97 2.07 -2.33
C LEU A 261 36.41 1.05 -1.28
N SER A 262 37.24 0.07 -1.63
CA SER A 262 37.80 -0.89 -0.68
C SER A 262 38.80 -0.24 0.27
N ALA A 263 39.53 0.79 -0.16
CA ALA A 263 40.39 1.57 0.72
C ALA A 263 39.55 2.44 1.69
N ALA A 264 38.47 3.05 1.20
CA ALA A 264 37.53 3.79 2.04
C ALA A 264 36.77 2.86 3.01
N ALA A 265 36.37 1.68 2.54
CA ALA A 265 35.73 0.65 3.35
C ALA A 265 36.69 0.03 4.37
N ALA A 266 37.97 -0.18 4.03
CA ALA A 266 38.99 -0.61 5.00
C ALA A 266 39.32 0.48 6.04
N ALA A 267 39.19 1.76 5.67
CA ALA A 267 39.33 2.88 6.60
C ALA A 267 38.08 3.12 7.48
N ALA A 268 36.93 2.53 7.12
CA ALA A 268 35.64 2.72 7.77
C ALA A 268 35.11 1.46 8.48
N GLY A 269 35.46 0.28 7.98
CA GLY A 269 35.17 -1.01 8.55
C GLY A 269 35.93 -1.17 9.84
N ARG A 270 35.20 -1.54 10.89
CA ARG A 270 35.74 -1.90 12.20
C ARG A 270 35.21 -3.29 12.49
N ASP A 271 36.06 -4.21 12.91
CA ASP A 271 35.59 -5.52 13.36
C ASP A 271 34.71 -5.34 14.60
N ALA A 272 33.77 -6.26 14.83
CA ALA A 272 32.92 -6.23 16.03
C ALA A 272 33.76 -6.20 17.33
N SER A 273 34.99 -6.73 17.29
CA SER A 273 35.99 -6.69 18.37
C SER A 273 36.71 -5.35 18.54
N ASP A 274 36.67 -4.47 17.54
CA ASP A 274 37.26 -3.13 17.59
C ASP A 274 36.37 -2.15 18.37
N PHE A 275 35.09 -2.46 18.54
CA PHE A 275 34.20 -1.71 19.43
C PHE A 275 34.52 -2.08 20.89
N SER A 276 35.52 -1.40 21.45
CA SER A 276 35.77 -1.42 22.90
C SER A 276 34.50 -0.98 23.65
N ALA A 277 34.24 -1.57 24.82
CA ALA A 277 33.17 -1.12 25.72
C ALA A 277 33.29 0.38 26.08
N ASP A 278 34.49 0.95 26.00
CA ASP A 278 34.76 2.37 26.21
C ASP A 278 34.45 3.25 24.97
N GLU A 279 34.48 2.69 23.74
CA GLU A 279 34.05 3.38 22.51
C GLU A 279 32.56 3.23 22.25
N SER A 280 31.97 2.09 22.63
CA SER A 280 30.53 1.80 22.48
C SER A 280 29.63 2.61 23.43
N ALA A 281 30.18 3.31 24.43
CA ALA A 281 29.37 4.09 25.35
C ALA A 281 30.14 5.23 26.05
N LYS A 282 30.39 6.34 25.34
CA LYS A 282 30.16 7.65 25.98
C LYS A 282 28.75 8.10 25.61
N ALA A 283 27.75 7.40 26.15
CA ALA A 283 26.42 7.99 26.24
C ALA A 283 26.59 9.41 26.80
N PRO A 284 25.96 10.44 26.19
CA PRO A 284 26.06 11.79 26.71
C PRO A 284 25.72 11.76 28.21
N LYS A 285 26.55 12.41 29.04
CA LYS A 285 26.30 12.40 30.49
C LYS A 285 24.92 12.99 30.75
N PRO A 286 24.06 12.33 31.54
CA PRO A 286 22.74 12.86 31.85
C PRO A 286 22.92 14.24 32.50
N GLN A 287 22.29 15.26 31.91
CA GLN A 287 22.35 16.64 32.39
C GLN A 287 21.32 16.91 33.51
N GLY A 288 20.37 16.00 33.70
CA GLY A 288 19.36 16.05 34.76
C GLY A 288 18.27 15.01 34.53
N SER A 289 17.27 14.98 35.41
CA SER A 289 16.02 14.25 35.16
C SER A 289 14.81 15.16 35.37
N ILE A 290 13.75 14.92 34.60
CA ILE A 290 12.44 15.54 34.78
C ILE A 290 11.45 14.42 35.09
N ARG A 291 10.64 14.61 36.13
CA ARG A 291 9.59 13.67 36.52
C ARG A 291 8.25 14.18 36.02
N LEU A 292 7.59 13.41 35.15
CA LEU A 292 6.25 13.69 34.63
C LEU A 292 5.34 12.53 35.03
N GLY A 293 4.46 12.77 36.01
CA GLY A 293 3.61 11.73 36.61
C GLY A 293 4.45 10.66 37.31
N THR A 294 4.23 9.38 36.95
CA THR A 294 4.96 8.23 37.49
C THR A 294 6.27 7.93 36.77
N HIS A 295 6.60 8.65 35.71
CA HIS A 295 7.77 8.40 34.88
C HIS A 295 8.86 9.45 35.13
N GLU A 296 10.10 8.98 35.17
CA GLU A 296 11.31 9.80 35.27
C GLU A 296 12.05 9.76 33.93
N TYR A 297 12.25 10.93 33.34
CA TYR A 297 12.92 11.12 32.07
C TYR A 297 14.32 11.66 32.33
N LEU A 298 15.35 11.03 31.78
CA LEU A 298 16.73 11.52 31.84
C LEU A 298 16.98 12.47 30.66
N LEU A 299 17.49 13.66 30.95
CA LEU A 299 17.86 14.67 29.97
C LEU A 299 19.30 14.44 29.52
N PHE A 300 19.55 14.57 28.22
CA PHE A 300 20.87 14.40 27.62
C PHE A 300 21.29 15.67 26.88
N GLY A 301 22.56 16.07 27.05
CA GLY A 301 23.15 17.13 26.22
C GLY A 301 23.28 16.68 24.76
N ALA A 302 23.38 17.64 23.83
CA ALA A 302 23.75 17.32 22.44
C ALA A 302 25.07 16.55 22.41
N GLY A 303 25.13 15.48 21.62
CA GLY A 303 26.28 14.58 21.59
C GLY A 303 26.36 13.81 20.29
N SER A 304 27.36 12.95 20.17
CA SER A 304 27.45 11.96 19.09
C SER A 304 27.47 10.56 19.70
N LEU A 305 26.65 9.66 19.15
CA LEU A 305 26.66 8.24 19.49
C LEU A 305 27.38 7.47 18.40
N ALA A 306 28.38 6.68 18.76
CA ALA A 306 28.94 5.69 17.85
C ALA A 306 28.00 4.47 17.85
N MET A 307 27.49 4.12 16.67
CA MET A 307 26.64 2.96 16.42
C MET A 307 27.34 2.00 15.46
N GLY A 308 26.99 0.72 15.54
CA GLY A 308 27.39 -0.29 14.56
C GLY A 308 26.18 -0.72 13.74
N GLY A 309 26.31 -0.70 12.41
CA GLY A 309 25.33 -1.26 11.47
C GLY A 309 25.88 -2.54 10.84
N GLU A 310 25.00 -3.50 10.55
CA GLU A 310 25.35 -4.76 9.87
C GLU A 310 25.02 -4.64 8.37
N ALA A 311 26.00 -4.89 7.50
CA ALA A 311 25.84 -4.94 6.05
C ALA A 311 25.19 -6.28 5.61
N PRO A 312 24.72 -6.41 4.35
CA PRO A 312 24.02 -7.61 3.88
C PRO A 312 24.85 -8.91 3.98
N SER A 313 26.18 -8.83 3.91
CA SER A 313 27.10 -9.96 4.16
C SER A 313 27.30 -10.32 5.63
N GLY A 314 26.79 -9.52 6.56
CA GLY A 314 27.08 -9.63 7.99
C GLY A 314 28.30 -8.84 8.45
N SER A 315 28.93 -8.03 7.59
CA SER A 315 30.04 -7.16 8.00
C SER A 315 29.54 -5.95 8.81
N PHE A 316 30.25 -5.60 9.89
CA PHE A 316 29.88 -4.46 10.73
C PHE A 316 30.56 -3.17 10.26
N ALA A 317 29.80 -2.07 10.25
CA ALA A 317 30.29 -0.74 9.92
C ALA A 317 29.92 0.23 11.05
N GLY A 318 30.92 0.93 11.58
CA GLY A 318 30.70 2.00 12.56
C GLY A 318 30.18 3.26 11.89
N TYR A 319 29.16 3.88 12.44
CA TYR A 319 28.72 5.22 12.07
C TYR A 319 28.45 6.06 13.32
N THR A 320 28.57 7.38 13.19
CA THR A 320 28.31 8.31 14.30
C THR A 320 26.99 9.02 14.04
N ALA A 321 26.00 8.82 14.90
CA ALA A 321 24.74 9.55 14.88
C ALA A 321 24.84 10.79 15.79
N GLY A 322 24.47 11.96 15.30
CA GLY A 322 24.32 13.15 16.14
C GLY A 322 23.04 13.03 16.98
N ILE A 323 23.16 13.11 18.30
CA ILE A 323 22.01 13.23 19.20
C ILE A 323 21.73 14.71 19.41
N PRO A 324 20.57 15.23 19.01
CA PRO A 324 20.19 16.60 19.32
C PRO A 324 20.06 16.79 20.84
N ARG A 325 20.23 18.03 21.32
CA ARG A 325 19.98 18.33 22.74
C ARG A 325 18.52 18.01 23.03
N PHE A 326 18.27 17.08 23.96
CA PHE A 326 16.92 16.77 24.40
C PHE A 326 16.67 17.52 25.71
N GLY A 327 15.83 18.55 25.64
CA GLY A 327 15.45 19.45 26.73
C GLY A 327 14.37 20.40 26.28
#